data_AF-A0A7R9AGY3-F1
#
_entry.id   AF-A0A7R9AGY3-F1
#
_cell.length_a   1.000
_cell.length_b   1.000
_cell.length_c   1.000
_cell.angle_alpha   90.00
_cell.angle_beta   90.00
_cell.angle_gamma   90.00
#
_symmetry.space_group_name_H-M   'P 1'
#
loop_
_entity.id
_entity.type
_entity.pdbx_description
1 polymer ?
#
loop_
_entity_poly.entity_id
_entity_poly.type
_entity_poly.pdbx_seq_one_letter_code
_entity_poly.pdbx_strand_id
1 'polypeptide(L)'
;MKTYNIILRGIDAVTFPRIVSRTAQGLIRRLCREIPAERLGYGRNGLADVKKHKWFQGFDWDGLKHRLLTPPIQPQIFRSSVNLHL
;
A
#
# COMPACT_ATOMS: atom_id res chain seq x y z
N MET A 1 21.71 -8.20 16.67
CA MET A 1 20.28 -8.17 16.28
C MET A 1 19.71 -6.75 16.42
N LYS A 2 20.01 -5.81 15.51
CA LYS A 2 19.54 -4.41 15.62
C LYS A 2 18.13 -4.19 15.07
N THR A 3 17.78 -4.88 13.98
CA THR A 3 16.49 -4.72 13.29
C THR A 3 15.29 -5.14 14.15
N TYR A 4 15.36 -6.29 14.82
CA TYR A 4 14.28 -6.75 15.71
C TYR A 4 13.98 -5.75 16.83
N ASN A 5 15.03 -5.19 17.43
CA ASN A 5 14.87 -4.16 18.48
C ASN A 5 14.19 -2.89 17.95
N ILE A 6 14.41 -2.53 16.67
CA ILE A 6 13.73 -1.39 16.04
C ILE A 6 12.26 -1.72 15.80
N ILE A 7 11.93 -2.93 15.35
CA ILE A 7 10.55 -3.38 15.16
C ILE A 7 9.77 -3.37 16.48
N LEU A 8 10.38 -3.92 17.54
CA LEU A 8 9.77 -4.01 18.88
C LEU A 8 9.58 -2.65 19.56
N ARG A 9 10.25 -1.58 19.11
CA ARG A 9 9.96 -0.21 19.58
C ARG A 9 8.64 0.35 19.03
N GLY A 10 8.06 -0.30 18.03
CA GLY A 10 6.79 0.09 17.43
C GLY A 10 6.91 1.25 16.43
N ILE A 11 5.86 1.40 15.61
CA ILE A 11 5.79 2.40 14.55
C ILE A 11 5.76 3.85 15.08
N ASP A 12 5.36 4.04 16.33
CA ASP A 12 5.27 5.36 16.93
C ASP A 12 6.64 5.98 17.22
N ALA A 13 7.67 5.15 17.37
CA ALA A 13 9.07 5.58 17.45
C ALA A 13 9.69 5.95 16.08
N VAL A 14 8.97 5.75 14.96
CA VAL A 14 9.47 6.05 13.61
C VAL A 14 9.16 7.49 13.21
N THR A 15 10.20 8.22 12.85
CA THR A 15 10.11 9.54 12.21
C THR A 15 10.00 9.36 10.69
N PHE A 16 8.88 9.82 10.12
CA PHE A 16 8.68 9.77 8.67
C PHE A 16 9.42 10.91 7.96
N PRO A 17 10.09 10.63 6.82
CA PRO A 17 10.62 11.67 5.96
C PRO A 17 9.53 12.61 5.42
N ARG A 18 9.89 13.85 5.12
CA ARG A 18 8.96 14.89 4.63
C ARG A 18 8.22 14.53 3.34
N ILE A 19 8.80 13.67 2.50
CA ILE A 19 8.18 13.21 1.26
C ILE A 19 6.92 12.36 1.50
N VAL A 20 6.78 11.76 2.69
CA VAL A 20 5.62 10.95 3.03
C VAL A 20 4.49 11.85 3.50
N SER A 21 3.40 11.93 2.74
CA SER A 21 2.25 12.78 3.08
C SER A 21 1.62 12.39 4.42
N ARG A 22 0.98 13.34 5.11
CA ARG A 22 0.34 13.08 6.43
C ARG A 22 -0.70 11.96 6.37
N THR A 23 -1.46 11.86 5.27
CA THR A 23 -2.43 10.78 5.06
C THR A 23 -1.74 9.42 4.88
N ALA A 24 -0.61 9.36 4.18
CA ALA A 24 0.18 8.14 4.04
C ALA A 24 0.78 7.71 5.39
N GLN A 25 1.34 8.65 6.16
CA GLN A 25 1.85 8.37 7.51
C GLN A 25 0.75 7.81 8.41
N GLY A 26 -0.45 8.40 8.38
CA GLY A 26 -1.61 7.91 9.13
C GLY A 26 -2.01 6.48 8.74
N LEU A 27 -1.97 6.15 7.44
CA LEU A 27 -2.23 4.80 6.96
C LEU A 27 -1.17 3.82 7.50
N ILE A 28 0.10 4.13 7.35
CA ILE A 28 1.22 3.27 7.77
C ILE A 28 1.15 3.02 9.29
N ARG A 29 0.92 4.05 10.11
CA ARG A 29 0.79 3.89 11.57
C ARG A 29 -0.36 2.96 11.95
N ARG A 30 -1.51 3.07 11.28
CA ARG A 30 -2.68 2.21 11.55
C ARG A 30 -2.51 0.78 11.06
N LEU A 31 -1.76 0.56 9.99
CA LEU A 31 -1.42 -0.79 9.51
C LEU A 31 -0.39 -1.46 10.42
N CYS A 32 0.59 -0.71 10.92
CA CYS A 32 1.72 -1.21 11.69
C CYS A 32 1.52 -1.05 13.22
N ARG A 33 0.28 -1.13 13.71
CA ARG A 33 0.02 -1.19 15.16
C ARG A 33 0.71 -2.41 15.76
N GLU A 34 1.27 -2.22 16.94
CA GLU A 34 1.99 -3.25 17.67
C GLU A 34 1.06 -4.43 18.00
N ILE A 35 -0.10 -4.13 18.59
CA ILE A 35 -1.15 -5.10 18.87
C ILE A 35 -1.83 -5.51 17.55
N PRO A 36 -1.79 -6.79 17.14
CA PRO A 36 -2.35 -7.23 15.85
C PRO A 36 -3.84 -6.92 15.69
N ALA A 37 -4.61 -7.01 16.77
CA ALA A 37 -6.04 -6.76 16.75
C ALA A 37 -6.41 -5.28 16.49
N GLU A 38 -5.48 -4.36 16.70
CA GLU A 38 -5.66 -2.93 16.42
C GLU A 38 -5.28 -2.54 14.98
N ARG A 39 -4.68 -3.46 14.22
CA ARG A 39 -4.25 -3.17 12.86
C ARG A 39 -5.45 -2.89 11.97
N LEU A 40 -5.36 -1.82 11.18
CA LEU A 40 -6.37 -1.51 10.17
C LEU A 40 -6.55 -2.70 9.24
N GLY A 41 -7.79 -3.19 9.13
CA GLY A 41 -8.12 -4.38 8.36
C GLY A 41 -8.25 -5.68 9.17
N TYR A 42 -7.96 -5.68 10.47
CA TYR A 42 -8.23 -6.82 11.35
C TYR A 42 -9.70 -6.90 11.80
N GLY A 43 -10.35 -5.76 12.00
CA GLY A 43 -11.73 -5.67 12.48
C GLY A 43 -12.77 -6.27 11.51
N ARG A 44 -14.04 -6.28 11.93
CA ARG A 44 -15.16 -6.94 11.20
C ARG A 44 -15.32 -6.50 9.74
N ASN A 45 -14.96 -5.26 9.41
CA ASN A 45 -15.04 -4.72 8.05
C ASN A 45 -13.85 -5.10 7.17
N GLY A 46 -12.79 -5.64 7.76
CA GLY A 46 -11.59 -6.10 7.07
C GLY A 46 -11.02 -5.05 6.10
N LEU A 47 -10.77 -5.51 4.87
CA LEU A 47 -10.22 -4.68 3.80
C LEU A 47 -11.07 -3.44 3.47
N ALA A 48 -12.37 -3.43 3.77
CA ALA A 48 -13.20 -2.26 3.51
C ALA A 48 -12.74 -1.04 4.31
N ASP A 49 -12.24 -1.21 5.54
CA ASP A 49 -11.70 -0.11 6.34
C ASP A 49 -10.38 0.42 5.77
N VAL A 50 -9.56 -0.45 5.17
CA VAL A 50 -8.34 -0.05 4.47
C VAL A 50 -8.69 0.80 3.26
N LYS A 51 -9.63 0.35 2.42
CA LYS A 51 -10.08 1.07 1.21
C LYS A 51 -10.70 2.44 1.51
N LYS A 52 -11.38 2.57 2.66
CA LYS A 52 -12.01 3.83 3.12
C LYS A 52 -11.03 4.82 3.76
N HIS A 53 -9.76 4.46 3.96
CA HIS A 53 -8.80 5.36 4.59
C HIS A 53 -8.58 6.63 3.75
N LYS A 54 -8.38 7.79 4.40
CA LYS A 54 -8.21 9.10 3.72
C LYS A 54 -7.07 9.14 2.69
N TRP A 55 -6.08 8.27 2.81
CA TRP A 55 -5.01 8.16 1.81
C TRP A 55 -5.54 7.70 0.44
N PHE A 56 -6.59 6.89 0.43
CA PHE A 56 -7.28 6.42 -0.78
C PHE A 56 -8.50 7.27 -1.15
N GLN A 57 -8.66 8.48 -0.57
CA GLN A 57 -9.77 9.36 -0.93
C GLN A 57 -9.68 9.72 -2.42
N GLY A 58 -10.76 9.44 -3.17
CA GLY A 58 -10.83 9.63 -4.62
C GLY A 58 -10.19 8.51 -5.45
N PHE A 59 -9.66 7.46 -4.84
CA PHE A 59 -9.14 6.30 -5.58
C PHE A 59 -10.29 5.41 -6.07
N ASP A 60 -10.36 5.19 -7.37
CA ASP A 60 -11.38 4.36 -8.01
C ASP A 60 -11.03 2.86 -7.92
N TRP A 61 -11.50 2.24 -6.83
CA TRP A 61 -11.32 0.81 -6.59
C TRP A 61 -12.03 -0.09 -7.60
N ASP A 62 -13.16 0.37 -8.17
CA ASP A 62 -13.92 -0.41 -9.14
C ASP A 62 -13.27 -0.32 -10.51
N GLY A 63 -12.81 0.86 -10.92
CA GLY A 63 -11.97 1.03 -12.12
C GLY A 63 -10.70 0.21 -12.04
N LEU A 64 -10.04 0.15 -10.87
CA LEU A 64 -8.90 -0.75 -10.68
C LEU A 64 -9.29 -2.22 -10.93
N LYS A 65 -10.37 -2.68 -10.30
CA LYS A 65 -10.87 -4.07 -10.43
C LYS A 65 -11.19 -4.43 -11.88
N HIS A 66 -11.78 -3.51 -12.63
CA HIS A 66 -12.15 -3.70 -14.03
C HIS A 66 -11.03 -3.32 -15.02
N ARG A 67 -9.82 -3.01 -14.52
CA ARG A 67 -8.64 -2.63 -15.34
C ARG A 67 -8.86 -1.40 -16.22
N LEU A 68 -9.69 -0.46 -15.75
CA LEU A 68 -10.01 0.79 -16.44
C LEU A 68 -9.04 1.93 -16.10
N LEU A 69 -8.28 1.80 -15.00
CA LEU A 69 -7.30 2.80 -14.60
C LEU A 69 -6.04 2.71 -15.45
N THR A 70 -5.59 3.87 -15.94
CA THR A 70 -4.24 4.03 -16.49
C THR A 70 -3.21 3.82 -15.38
N PRO A 71 -2.29 2.85 -15.49
CA PRO A 71 -1.27 2.65 -14.47
C PRO A 71 -0.27 3.83 -14.47
N PRO A 72 0.29 4.20 -13.31
CA PRO A 72 1.24 5.31 -13.20
C PRO A 72 2.58 5.02 -13.92
N ILE A 73 2.86 3.75 -14.22
CA ILE A 73 4.03 3.31 -14.97
C ILE A 73 3.53 2.40 -16.09
N GLN A 74 3.82 2.78 -17.33
CA GLN A 74 3.52 1.97 -18.52
C GLN A 74 4.83 1.42 -19.10
N PRO A 75 5.12 0.12 -18.93
CA PRO A 75 6.35 -0.46 -19.44
C PRO A 75 6.33 -0.49 -20.97
N GLN A 76 7.48 -0.19 -21.57
CA GLN A 76 7.70 -0.40 -23.00
C GLN A 76 8.01 -1.86 -23.24
N ILE A 77 7.10 -2.57 -23.90
CA ILE A 77 7.29 -3.98 -24.24
C ILE A 77 7.91 -4.05 -25.63
N PHE A 78 9.22 -4.29 -25.69
CA PHE A 78 9.85 -4.71 -26.93
C PHE A 78 9.50 -6.18 -27.16
N ARG A 79 8.75 -6.48 -28.21
CA ARG A 79 8.62 -7.87 -28.65
C ARG A 79 10.02 -8.32 -29.09
N SER A 80 10.59 -9.32 -28.41
CA SER A 80 11.63 -10.11 -29.05
C SER A 80 10.97 -10.70 -30.30
N SER A 81 11.47 -10.31 -31.47
CA SER A 81 11.11 -10.92 -32.75
C SER A 81 11.65 -12.34 -32.77
N VAL A 82 10.99 -13.24 -32.04
CA VAL A 82 11.06 -14.65 -32.35
C VAL A 82 10.20 -14.81 -33.59
N ASN A 83 10.85 -14.86 -34.75
CA ASN A 83 10.25 -15.36 -35.98
C ASN A 83 9.69 -16.76 -35.68
N LEU A 84 8.39 -16.86 -35.42
CA LEU A 84 7.65 -18.08 -35.71
C LEU A 84 7.44 -18.09 -37.23
N HIS A 85 8.47 -18.50 -37.97
CA HIS A 85 8.26 -19.10 -39.29
C HIS A 85 7.70 -20.50 -39.05
N LEU A 86 6.37 -20.60 -39.07
CA LEU A 86 5.68 -21.77 -39.58
C LEU A 86 5.51 -21.57 -41.09
#